data_AF-A0A829QGK0-F1
#
_entry.id   AF-A0A829QGK0-F1
#
_cell.length_a   1.000
_cell.length_b   1.000
_cell.length_c   1.000
_cell.angle_alpha   90.00
_cell.angle_beta   90.00
_cell.angle_gamma   90.00
#
_symmetry.space_group_name_H-M   'P 1'
#
loop_
_entity.id
_entity.type
_entity.pdbx_description
1 polymer ?
#
loop_
_entity_poly.entity_id
_entity_poly.type
_entity_poly.pdbx_seq_one_letter_code
_entity_poly.pdbx_strand_id
1 'polypeptide(L)' 'MCAFSLPTAEERDHLVQRLWADERVILLPSGENSVRFRPPLIVSAEEIDAAVAAVSRVLALR' A
#
# COMPACT_ATOMS: atom_id res chain seq x y z
N MET A 1 1.88 -10.14 -10.26
CA MET A 1 0.86 -9.24 -9.68
C MET A 1 0.84 -9.47 -8.17
N CYS A 2 1.13 -8.46 -7.36
CA CYS A 2 1.52 -8.63 -5.95
C CYS A 2 0.47 -8.10 -4.96
N ALA A 3 0.38 -8.72 -3.79
CA ALA A 3 -0.49 -8.33 -2.70
C ALA A 3 0.10 -8.81 -1.37
N PHE A 4 -0.32 -8.21 -0.26
CA PHE A 4 -0.02 -8.68 1.09
C PHE A 4 -1.20 -8.40 2.02
N SER A 5 -1.23 -9.12 3.14
CA SER A 5 -2.29 -9.06 4.15
C SER A 5 -1.81 -8.36 5.42
N LEU A 6 -2.74 -7.70 6.11
CA LEU A 6 -2.56 -7.19 7.46
C LEU A 6 -3.35 -8.07 8.44
N PRO A 7 -3.02 -8.06 9.74
CA PRO A 7 -3.75 -8.84 10.74
C PRO A 7 -5.27 -8.61 10.72
N THR A 8 -5.75 -7.37 10.54
CA THR A 8 -7.20 -7.06 10.47
C THR A 8 -7.60 -6.18 9.28
N ALA A 9 -8.91 -6.12 9.01
CA ALA A 9 -9.47 -5.23 8.00
C ALA A 9 -9.30 -3.75 8.37
N GLU A 10 -9.41 -3.42 9.66
CA GLU A 10 -9.23 -2.07 10.18
C GLU A 10 -7.80 -1.57 9.99
N GLU A 11 -6.81 -2.41 10.27
CA GLU A 11 -5.41 -2.06 10.01
C GLU A 11 -5.16 -1.85 8.51
N ARG A 12 -5.76 -2.69 7.67
CA ARG A 12 -5.70 -2.55 6.21
C ARG A 12 -6.30 -1.23 5.76
N ASP A 13 -7.48 -0.88 6.25
CA ASP A 13 -8.18 0.35 5.90
C ASP A 13 -7.40 1.59 6.38
N HIS A 14 -6.84 1.55 7.59
CA HIS A 14 -5.95 2.60 8.09
C HIS A 14 -4.72 2.78 7.21
N LEU A 15 -4.03 1.69 6.82
CA LEU A 15 -2.90 1.76 5.89
C LEU A 15 -3.29 2.46 4.58
N VAL A 16 -4.41 2.08 3.96
CA VAL A 16 -4.88 2.67 2.70
C VAL A 16 -5.17 4.17 2.87
N GLN A 17 -5.83 4.56 3.96
CA GLN A 17 -6.14 5.96 4.25
C GLN A 17 -4.88 6.80 4.42
N ARG A 18 -3.89 6.32 5.19
CA ARG A 18 -2.64 7.04 5.45
C ARG A 18 -1.77 7.15 4.19
N LEU A 19 -1.70 6.08 3.38
CA LEU A 19 -1.00 6.15 2.08
C LEU A 19 -1.60 7.20 1.15
N TRP A 20 -2.92 7.34 1.13
CA TRP A 20 -3.59 8.37 0.36
C TRP A 20 -3.31 9.78 0.91
N ALA A 21 -3.55 9.97 2.21
CA ALA A 21 -3.51 11.28 2.85
C ALA A 21 -2.09 11.87 2.91
N ASP A 22 -1.12 11.04 3.28
CA ASP A 22 0.21 11.52 3.64
C ASP A 22 1.25 11.25 2.55
N GLU A 23 1.18 10.09 1.92
CA GLU A 23 2.22 9.63 0.98
C GLU A 23 1.86 9.86 -0.49
N ARG A 24 0.61 10.25 -0.78
CA ARG A 24 0.07 10.38 -2.15
C ARG A 24 0.23 9.10 -2.98
N VAL A 25 0.15 7.95 -2.32
CA VAL A 25 0.20 6.62 -2.94
C VAL A 25 -1.18 5.98 -2.90
N ILE A 26 -1.63 5.48 -4.05
CA ILE A 26 -2.94 4.82 -4.20
C ILE A 26 -2.73 3.30 -4.26
N LEU A 27 -3.18 2.59 -3.21
CA LEU A 27 -3.29 1.13 -3.22
C LEU A 27 -4.75 0.71 -3.09
N LEU A 28 -5.07 -0.46 -3.65
CA LEU A 28 -6.44 -0.97 -3.66
C LEU A 28 -6.64 -2.02 -2.56
N PRO A 29 -7.71 -1.91 -1.75
CA PRO A 29 -8.11 -2.99 -0.84
C PRO A 29 -8.53 -4.24 -1.62
N SER A 30 -8.28 -5.41 -1.04
CA SER A 30 -8.56 -6.71 -1.65
C SER A 30 -8.95 -7.73 -0.58
N GLY A 31 -10.09 -8.40 -0.74
CA GLY A 31 -10.58 -9.38 0.23
C GLY A 31 -10.75 -8.80 1.65
N GLU A 32 -10.68 -9.67 2.65
CA GLU A 32 -10.94 -9.33 4.05
C GLU A 32 -9.94 -8.31 4.59
N ASN A 33 -8.64 -8.57 4.49
CA ASN A 33 -7.59 -7.79 5.16
C ASN A 33 -6.35 -7.52 4.30
N SER A 34 -6.45 -7.60 2.97
CA SER A 34 -5.29 -7.43 2.07
C SER A 34 -5.33 -6.14 1.27
N VAL A 35 -4.16 -5.71 0.77
CA VAL A 35 -3.99 -4.69 -0.27
C VAL A 35 -3.28 -5.28 -1.49
N ARG A 36 -3.54 -4.73 -2.68
CA ARG A 36 -2.93 -5.16 -3.94
C ARG A 36 -2.23 -4.03 -4.68
N PHE A 37 -1.07 -4.35 -5.24
CA PHE A 37 -0.37 -3.48 -6.18
C PHE A 37 -0.95 -3.68 -7.59
N ARG A 38 -1.25 -2.56 -8.25
CA ARG A 38 -1.73 -2.49 -9.65
C ARG A 38 -1.02 -1.36 -10.41
N PRO A 39 0.33 -1.38 -10.47
CA PRO A 39 1.04 -0.39 -11.27
C PRO A 39 0.74 -0.61 -12.77
N PRO A 40 0.91 0.43 -13.61
CA PRO A 40 0.88 0.26 -15.05
C PRO A 40 2.07 -0.62 -15.50
N LEU A 41 1.98 -1.22 -16.70
CA LEU A 41 3.04 -2.08 -17.24
C LEU A 41 4.34 -1.33 -17.58
N ILE A 42 4.31 -0.01 -17.55
CA ILE A 42 5.44 0.89 -17.81
C ILE A 42 6.09 1.43 -16.53
N VAL A 43 5.69 0.92 -15.36
CA VAL A 43 6.23 1.36 -14.07
C VAL A 43 7.74 1.13 -13.99
N SER A 44 8.48 2.09 -13.45
CA SER A 44 9.93 1.97 -13.24
C SER A 44 10.26 1.27 -11.92
N ALA A 45 11.51 0.85 -11.76
CA ALA A 45 11.99 0.30 -10.49
C ALA A 45 11.94 1.36 -9.37
N GLU A 46 12.31 2.60 -9.67
CA GLU A 46 12.30 3.71 -8.73
C GLU A 46 10.88 4.05 -8.24
N GLU A 47 9.87 3.97 -9.13
CA GLU A 47 8.47 4.14 -8.76
C GLU A 47 7.98 3.02 -7.83
N ILE A 48 8.42 1.77 -8.07
CA ILE A 48 8.15 0.64 -7.17
C ILE A 48 8.80 0.89 -5.81
N ASP A 49 10.08 1.27 -5.79
CA ASP A 49 10.83 1.53 -4.55
C ASP A 49 10.18 2.66 -3.74
N ALA A 50 9.73 3.72 -4.40
CA ALA A 50 9.00 4.82 -3.76
C ALA A 50 7.70 4.34 -3.10
N ALA A 51 6.91 3.51 -3.79
CA ALA A 51 5.67 2.96 -3.25
C ALA A 51 5.93 2.00 -2.08
N VAL A 52 6.96 1.15 -2.17
CA VAL A 52 7.36 0.24 -1.08
C VAL A 52 7.84 1.03 0.13
N ALA A 53 8.65 2.07 -0.06
CA ALA A 53 9.15 2.92 1.01
C ALA A 53 8.01 3.68 1.72
N ALA A 54 7.01 4.16 0.99
CA ALA A 54 5.80 4.77 1.55
C ALA A 54 5.02 3.79 2.43
N VAL A 55 4.81 2.55 1.95
CA VAL A 55 4.19 1.47 2.74
C VAL A 55 4.97 1.21 4.03
N SER A 56 6.30 1.10 3.95
CA SER A 56 7.15 0.90 5.12
C SER A 56 7.06 2.04 6.13
N ARG A 57 7.05 3.31 5.68
CA ARG A 57 6.89 4.48 6.57
C ARG A 57 5.55 4.46 7.29
N VAL A 58 4.45 4.24 6.57
CA VAL A 58 3.12 4.19 7.19
C VAL A 58 2.99 3.04 8.19
N LEU A 59 3.55 1.87 7.87
CA LEU A 59 3.55 0.73 8.79
C LEU A 59 4.45 0.91 10.03
N ALA A 60 5.42 1.82 9.97
CA ALA A 60 6.28 2.15 11.10
C ALA A 60 5.64 3.16 12.08
N LEU A 61 4.59 3.88 11.67
CA LEU A 61 3.85 4.86 12.48
C LEU A 61 2.87 4.22 13.49
N ARG A 62 3.12 2.97 13.91
CA ARG A 62 2.30 2.26 14.90
C ARG A 62 2.29 2.96 16.26
#